data_AF-A0A842R0D2-F1
#
_entry.id   AF-A0A842R0D2-F1
#
_cell.length_a   1.000
_cell.length_b   1.000
_cell.length_c   1.000
_cell.angle_alpha   90.00
_cell.angle_beta   90.00
_cell.angle_gamma   90.00
#
_symmetry.space_group_name_H-M   'P 1'
#
loop_
_entity.id
_entity.type
_entity.pdbx_description
1 polymer ?
#
loop_
_entity_poly.entity_id
_entity_poly.type
_entity_poly.pdbx_seq_one_letter_code
_entity_poly.pdbx_strand_id
1 'polypeptide(L)'
;MVDTGDIPDSLRVCPYCKKEIQTRPYWSHVAKEHPEEYENSKTTWYPLFKDYILAGMDINTILTVMPELFNATREEIESFLIRESFKEKVSDGTVDTDAKKEIGKQFDKSIDEVDSLLQ
;
A
#
# COMPACT_ATOMS: atom_id res chain seq x y z
N MET A 1 -19.09 4.43 21.48
CA MET A 1 -18.50 3.20 20.90
C MET A 1 -18.45 3.47 19.41
N VAL A 2 -17.26 3.56 18.82
CA VAL A 2 -17.13 3.94 17.41
C VAL A 2 -17.57 2.73 16.61
N ASP A 3 -18.68 2.89 15.92
CA ASP A 3 -19.27 1.94 14.99
C ASP A 3 -18.30 1.82 13.81
N THR A 4 -17.36 0.87 13.89
CA THR A 4 -16.43 0.56 12.80
C THR A 4 -17.25 -0.09 11.70
N GLY A 5 -17.79 0.77 10.83
CA GLY A 5 -18.65 0.40 9.72
C GLY A 5 -18.10 -0.81 8.98
N ASP A 6 -19.00 -1.78 8.81
CA ASP A 6 -18.93 -2.94 7.96
C ASP A 6 -18.58 -2.49 6.52
N ILE A 7 -17.28 -2.33 6.24
CA ILE A 7 -16.77 -2.26 4.88
C ILE A 7 -16.90 -3.69 4.37
N PRO A 8 -17.66 -3.96 3.29
CA PRO A 8 -17.93 -5.32 2.86
C PRO A 8 -16.64 -6.11 2.74
N ASP A 9 -16.60 -7.24 3.45
CA ASP A 9 -15.53 -8.21 3.48
C ASP A 9 -15.34 -8.75 2.05
N SER A 10 -14.64 -7.96 1.24
CA SER A 10 -14.40 -8.27 -0.16
C SER A 10 -13.37 -9.38 -0.14
N LEU A 11 -13.84 -10.63 -0.18
CA LEU A 11 -13.04 -11.84 -0.25
C LEU A 11 -11.89 -11.60 -1.23
N ARG A 12 -10.68 -11.41 -0.70
CA ARG A 12 -9.51 -11.22 -1.54
C ARG A 12 -9.01 -12.60 -1.91
N VAL A 13 -9.00 -12.90 -3.20
CA VAL A 13 -8.38 -14.13 -3.70
C VAL A 13 -6.87 -13.92 -3.73
N CYS A 14 -6.13 -14.79 -3.05
CA CYS A 14 -4.67 -14.77 -3.13
C CYS A 14 -4.23 -15.02 -4.58
N PRO A 15 -3.41 -14.14 -5.20
CA PRO A 15 -2.98 -14.30 -6.58
C PRO A 15 -2.08 -15.55 -6.77
N TYR A 16 -1.44 -16.02 -5.70
CA TYR A 16 -0.47 -17.12 -5.71
C TYR A 16 -1.11 -18.50 -5.50
N CYS A 17 -1.95 -18.67 -4.47
CA CYS A 17 -2.61 -19.97 -4.22
C CYS A 17 -4.09 -20.02 -4.59
N LYS A 18 -4.68 -18.91 -5.06
CA LYS A 18 -6.12 -18.80 -5.39
C LYS A 18 -7.07 -19.08 -4.22
N LYS A 19 -6.57 -19.16 -2.98
CA LYS A 19 -7.40 -19.29 -1.78
C LYS A 19 -8.07 -17.95 -1.48
N GLU A 20 -9.31 -18.03 -1.03
CA GLU A 20 -10.05 -16.88 -0.51
C GLU A 20 -9.51 -16.50 0.87
N ILE A 21 -9.09 -15.25 1.01
CA ILE A 21 -8.60 -14.71 2.28
C ILE A 21 -9.77 -14.02 2.96
N GLN A 22 -10.32 -14.69 3.96
CA GLN A 22 -11.42 -14.20 4.80
C GLN A 22 -10.93 -13.38 6.00
N THR A 23 -9.65 -13.50 6.35
CA THR A 23 -9.07 -12.84 7.53
C THR A 23 -8.10 -11.76 7.11
N ARG A 24 -8.35 -10.52 7.55
CA ARG A 24 -7.35 -9.45 7.46
C ARG A 24 -6.28 -9.64 8.54
N PRO A 25 -5.03 -9.23 8.27
CA PRO A 25 -4.60 -8.54 7.05
C PRO A 25 -4.12 -9.50 5.94
N TYR A 26 -4.24 -9.08 4.68
CA TYR A 26 -3.94 -9.91 3.49
C TYR A 26 -2.51 -10.45 3.52
N TRP A 27 -1.56 -9.62 3.96
CA TRP A 27 -0.15 -9.97 4.02
C TRP A 27 0.17 -11.11 4.98
N SER A 28 -0.64 -11.34 6.02
CA SER A 28 -0.39 -12.42 6.98
C SER A 28 -0.52 -13.79 6.32
N HIS A 29 -1.47 -13.91 5.38
CA HIS A 29 -1.59 -15.10 4.54
C HIS A 29 -0.37 -15.25 3.63
N VAL A 30 0.05 -14.18 2.95
CA VAL A 30 1.19 -14.23 2.02
C VAL A 30 2.48 -14.55 2.76
N ALA A 31 2.76 -13.91 3.89
CA ALA A 31 3.93 -14.19 4.72
C ALA A 31 4.00 -15.66 5.19
N LYS A 32 2.84 -16.29 5.44
CA LYS A 32 2.77 -17.66 5.93
C LYS A 32 2.81 -18.71 4.80
N GLU A 33 2.03 -18.51 3.74
CA GLU A 33 1.82 -19.51 2.68
C GLU A 33 2.72 -19.28 1.46
N HIS A 34 3.26 -18.06 1.30
CA HIS A 34 4.08 -17.62 0.16
C HIS A 34 5.26 -16.76 0.63
N PRO A 35 6.15 -17.28 1.51
CA PRO A 35 7.24 -16.50 2.10
C PRO A 35 8.19 -15.93 1.03
N GLU A 36 8.46 -16.67 -0.04
CA GLU A 36 9.31 -16.19 -1.15
C GLU A 36 8.69 -14.98 -1.85
N GLU A 37 7.36 -14.97 -2.05
CA GLU A 37 6.64 -13.85 -2.65
C GLU A 37 6.49 -12.67 -1.68
N TYR A 38 6.33 -12.97 -0.40
CA TYR A 38 6.34 -11.95 0.64
C TYR A 38 7.69 -11.22 0.67
N GLU A 39 8.80 -11.94 0.62
CA GLU A 39 10.14 -11.36 0.70
C GLU A 39 10.58 -10.68 -0.61
N ASN A 40 10.22 -11.23 -1.78
CA ASN A 40 10.79 -10.79 -3.06
C ASN A 40 9.81 -10.00 -3.95
N SER A 41 8.50 -10.09 -3.71
CA SER A 41 7.51 -9.54 -4.64
C SER A 41 7.00 -8.17 -4.17
N LYS A 42 7.40 -7.12 -4.89
CA LYS A 42 6.90 -5.74 -4.72
C LYS A 42 5.38 -5.63 -4.84
N THR A 43 4.74 -6.61 -5.48
CA THR A 43 3.28 -6.71 -5.61
C THR A 43 2.56 -6.78 -4.26
N THR A 44 3.25 -7.18 -3.18
CA THR A 44 2.69 -7.28 -1.83
C THR A 44 2.81 -5.97 -1.04
N TRP A 45 3.68 -5.05 -1.46
CA TRP A 45 4.00 -3.82 -0.74
C TRP A 45 2.80 -2.87 -0.67
N TYR A 46 2.12 -2.66 -1.80
CA TYR A 46 0.99 -1.73 -1.85
C TYR A 46 -0.25 -2.26 -1.08
N PRO A 47 -0.67 -3.52 -1.22
CA PRO A 47 -1.71 -4.10 -0.36
C PRO A 47 -1.37 -4.03 1.13
N LEU A 48 -0.12 -4.29 1.52
CA LEU A 48 0.35 -4.19 2.90
C LEU A 48 0.21 -2.76 3.43
N PHE A 49 0.67 -1.79 2.65
CA PHE A 49 0.54 -0.37 2.97
C PHE A 49 -0.94 0.00 3.20
N LYS A 50 -1.85 -0.39 2.30
CA LYS A 50 -3.29 -0.12 2.48
C LYS A 50 -3.84 -0.76 3.76
N ASP A 51 -3.46 -2.00 4.06
CA ASP A 51 -3.91 -2.68 5.28
C ASP A 51 -3.40 -1.93 6.54
N TYR A 52 -2.17 -1.43 6.55
CA TYR A 52 -1.64 -0.63 7.66
C TYR A 52 -2.32 0.73 7.79
N ILE A 53 -2.58 1.43 6.68
CA ILE A 53 -3.35 2.68 6.70
C ILE A 53 -4.77 2.44 7.24
N LEU A 54 -5.44 1.37 6.79
CA LEU A 54 -6.78 1.01 7.28
C LEU A 54 -6.78 0.59 8.76
N ALA A 55 -5.67 0.06 9.26
CA ALA A 55 -5.47 -0.21 10.68
C ALA A 55 -5.15 1.06 11.51
N GLY A 56 -5.09 2.23 10.88
CA GLY A 56 -4.79 3.51 11.52
C GLY A 56 -3.31 3.75 11.79
N MET A 57 -2.42 3.02 11.12
CA MET A 57 -0.97 3.22 11.26
C MET A 57 -0.53 4.48 10.50
N ASP A 58 0.32 5.28 11.13
CA ASP A 58 0.92 6.47 10.52
C ASP A 58 1.92 6.11 9.41
N ILE A 59 1.97 6.95 8.36
CA ILE A 59 2.80 6.72 7.19
C ILE A 59 4.29 6.69 7.53
N ASN A 60 4.79 7.53 8.44
CA ASN A 60 6.18 7.48 8.84
C ASN A 60 6.51 6.17 9.54
N THR A 61 5.56 5.62 10.30
CA THR A 61 5.72 4.30 10.92
C THR A 61 5.77 3.21 9.86
N ILE A 62 4.86 3.25 8.88
CA ILE A 62 4.83 2.28 7.77
C ILE A 62 6.13 2.33 6.96
N LEU A 63 6.60 3.53 6.61
CA LEU A 63 7.86 3.77 5.91
C LEU A 63 9.11 3.41 6.73
N THR A 64 8.97 3.14 8.03
CA THR A 64 10.06 2.61 8.86
C THR A 64 10.02 1.08 8.90
N VAL A 65 8.83 0.48 9.00
CA VAL A 65 8.65 -0.97 9.15
C VAL A 65 8.80 -1.72 7.82
N MET A 66 8.23 -1.22 6.73
CA MET A 66 8.27 -1.92 5.43
C MET A 66 9.69 -2.13 4.87
N PRO A 67 10.63 -1.16 4.97
CA PRO A 67 12.04 -1.38 4.62
C PRO A 67 12.66 -2.60 5.30
N GLU A 68 12.36 -2.81 6.58
CA GLU A 68 12.87 -3.95 7.35
C GLU A 68 12.23 -5.27 6.90
N LEU A 69 10.93 -5.24 6.58
CA LEU A 69 10.19 -6.44 6.15
C LEU A 69 10.61 -6.94 4.77
N PHE A 70 10.95 -6.04 3.85
CA PHE A 70 11.27 -6.37 2.45
C PHE A 70 12.74 -6.20 2.09
N ASN A 71 13.59 -5.94 3.08
CA ASN A 71 15.02 -5.67 2.86
C ASN A 71 15.25 -4.62 1.75
N ALA A 72 14.48 -3.53 1.81
CA ALA A 72 14.48 -2.44 0.83
C ALA A 72 14.84 -1.12 1.52
N THR A 73 15.20 -0.09 0.76
CA THR A 73 15.41 1.24 1.35
C THR A 73 14.08 1.95 1.58
N ARG A 74 14.06 2.89 2.54
CA ARG A 74 12.91 3.78 2.76
C ARG A 74 12.48 4.49 1.48
N GLU A 75 13.45 5.02 0.73
CA GLU A 75 13.23 5.74 -0.52
C GLU A 75 12.61 4.84 -1.58
N GLU A 76 13.05 3.57 -1.68
CA GLU A 76 12.50 2.61 -2.62
C GLU A 76 11.04 2.25 -2.30
N ILE A 77 10.74 1.97 -1.03
CA ILE A 77 9.38 1.72 -0.55
C ILE A 77 8.51 2.95 -0.82
N GLU A 78 8.95 4.13 -0.41
CA GLU A 78 8.19 5.38 -0.55
C GLU A 78 7.88 5.69 -2.01
N SER A 79 8.89 5.63 -2.89
CA SER A 79 8.73 5.87 -4.33
C SER A 79 7.75 4.88 -4.96
N PHE A 80 7.83 3.61 -4.58
CA PHE A 80 6.91 2.57 -5.05
C PHE A 80 5.47 2.87 -4.60
N LEU A 81 5.26 3.19 -3.33
CA LEU A 81 3.93 3.48 -2.78
C LEU A 81 3.30 4.72 -3.40
N ILE A 82 4.08 5.77 -3.67
CA ILE A 82 3.63 6.98 -4.39
C ILE A 82 3.16 6.62 -5.80
N ARG A 83 3.94 5.83 -6.54
CA ARG A 83 3.59 5.38 -7.90
C ARG A 83 2.31 4.57 -7.93
N GLU A 84 2.16 3.61 -7.03
CA GLU A 84 0.97 2.76 -6.98
C GLU A 84 -0.28 3.52 -6.51
N SER A 85 -0.13 4.42 -5.52
CA SER A 85 -1.22 5.30 -5.07
C SER A 85 -1.69 6.24 -6.18
N PHE A 86 -0.75 6.75 -6.97
CA PHE A 86 -1.04 7.61 -8.12
C PHE A 86 -1.79 6.85 -9.22
N LYS A 87 -1.32 5.65 -9.58
CA LYS A 87 -2.01 4.79 -10.55
C LYS A 87 -3.44 4.46 -10.12
N GLU A 88 -3.65 4.15 -8.84
CA GLU A 88 -5.00 3.88 -8.30
C GLU A 88 -5.91 5.10 -8.46
N LYS A 89 -5.47 6.27 -7.99
CA LYS A 89 -6.26 7.52 -8.07
C LYS A 89 -6.62 7.91 -9.50
N VAL A 90 -5.67 7.80 -10.43
CA VAL A 90 -5.90 8.11 -11.85
C VAL A 90 -6.84 7.08 -12.48
N SER A 91 -6.72 5.81 -12.10
CA SER A 91 -7.63 4.75 -12.58
C SER A 91 -9.08 4.95 -12.10
N ASP A 92 -9.26 5.52 -10.91
CA ASP A 92 -10.56 5.91 -10.36
C ASP A 92 -11.13 7.21 -10.98
N GLY A 93 -10.44 7.80 -11.96
CA GLY A 93 -10.88 9.00 -12.67
C GLY A 93 -10.51 10.31 -11.98
N THR A 94 -9.64 10.28 -10.97
CA THR A 94 -9.09 11.50 -10.34
C THR A 94 -8.18 12.22 -11.33
N VAL A 95 -8.34 13.54 -11.45
CA VAL A 95 -7.47 14.38 -12.28
C VAL A 95 -6.03 14.31 -11.76
N ASP A 96 -5.06 14.17 -12.67
CA ASP A 96 -3.62 14.04 -12.40
C ASP A 96 -3.11 15.02 -11.33
N THR A 97 -3.44 16.31 -11.48
CA THR A 97 -3.03 17.38 -10.56
C THR A 97 -3.61 17.19 -9.16
N ASP A 98 -4.88 16.78 -9.06
CA ASP A 98 -5.54 16.53 -7.78
C ASP A 98 -4.98 15.28 -7.11
N ALA A 99 -4.74 14.22 -7.89
CA ALA A 99 -4.10 12.99 -7.40
C ALA A 99 -2.71 13.26 -6.81
N LYS A 100 -1.86 14.02 -7.54
CA LYS A 100 -0.53 14.43 -7.05
C LYS A 100 -0.61 15.27 -5.79
N LYS A 101 -1.59 16.17 -5.69
CA LYS A 101 -1.78 17.03 -4.51
C LYS A 101 -2.21 16.23 -3.27
N GLU A 102 -3.12 15.28 -3.44
CA GLU A 102 -3.55 14.40 -2.35
C GLU A 102 -2.42 13.49 -1.87
N ILE A 103 -1.67 12.89 -2.80
CA ILE A 103 -0.52 12.05 -2.48
C ILE A 103 0.59 12.88 -1.82
N GLY A 104 0.86 14.08 -2.32
CA GLY A 104 1.82 14.99 -1.68
C GLY A 104 1.46 15.28 -0.24
N LYS A 105 0.19 15.57 0.06
CA LYS A 105 -0.27 15.71 1.45
C LYS A 105 -0.11 14.43 2.27
N GLN A 106 -0.38 13.28 1.66
CA GLN A 106 -0.30 11.98 2.32
C GLN A 106 1.15 11.63 2.70
N PHE A 107 2.12 11.93 1.84
CA PHE A 107 3.54 11.62 2.04
C PHE A 107 4.38 12.81 2.53
N ASP A 108 3.75 13.93 2.90
CA ASP A 108 4.41 15.19 3.27
C ASP A 108 5.43 15.67 2.21
N LYS A 109 5.02 15.65 0.94
CA LYS A 109 5.80 16.08 -0.22
C LYS A 109 5.07 17.14 -1.04
N SER A 110 5.85 18.00 -1.68
CA SER A 110 5.34 18.96 -2.68
C SER A 110 4.94 18.25 -3.98
N ILE A 111 4.12 18.92 -4.81
CA ILE A 111 3.67 18.35 -6.10
C ILE A 111 4.87 18.07 -7.01
N ASP A 112 5.87 18.96 -7.03
CA ASP A 112 7.10 18.80 -7.83
C ASP A 112 7.92 17.58 -7.37
N GLU A 113 7.99 17.33 -6.05
CA GLU A 113 8.64 16.12 -5.52
C GLU A 113 7.88 14.85 -5.91
N VAL A 114 6.55 14.87 -5.83
CA VAL A 114 5.73 13.74 -6.28
C VAL A 114 5.91 13.51 -7.77
N ASP A 115 5.93 14.57 -8.60
CA ASP A 115 6.16 14.47 -10.04
C ASP A 115 7.52 13.85 -10.35
N SER A 116 8.58 14.29 -9.67
CA SER A 116 9.93 13.73 -9.83
C SER A 116 10.01 12.24 -9.48
N LEU A 117 9.19 11.75 -8.54
CA LEU A 117 9.15 10.34 -8.15
C LEU A 117 8.31 9.48 -9.10
N LEU A 118 7.43 10.09 -9.90
CA LEU A 118 6.60 9.43 -10.90
C LEU A 118 7.30 9.26 -12.26
N GLN A 119 8.36 10.01 -12.52
CA GLN A 119 9.22 9.90 -13.71
C GLN A 119 10.09 8.62 -13.69
#